data_AF-A0AAE2BU68-F1
#
_entry.id   AF-A0AAE2BU68-F1
#
_cell.length_a   1.000
_cell.length_b   1.000
_cell.length_c   1.000
_cell.angle_alpha   90.00
_cell.angle_beta   90.00
_cell.angle_gamma   90.00
#
_symmetry.space_group_name_H-M   'P 1'
#
loop_
_entity.id
_entity.type
_entity.pdbx_description
1 polymer ?
#
loop_
_entity_poly.entity_id
_entity_poly.type
_entity_poly.pdbx_seq_one_letter_code
_entity_poly.pdbx_strand_id
1 'polypeptide(L)'
;MAKSLQIMLAIAAWYYYEIWQMNVKTVFFNGFVEEEIYVDQSEGYTVVGDEQKVCHLQRLIYGLKQASQSWTMHFDEVIRGYDFVKNDFDCDILRILYLIG
;
A
#
# COMPACT_ATOMS: atom_id res chain seq x y z
N MET A 1 6.53 1.33 16.85
CA MET A 1 5.75 0.31 16.12
C MET A 1 5.05 -0.71 17.03
N ALA A 2 5.74 -1.62 17.74
CA ALA A 2 5.03 -2.67 18.51
C ALA A 2 4.24 -2.17 19.74
N LYS A 3 4.77 -1.19 20.49
CA LYS A 3 4.14 -0.71 21.73
C LYS A 3 2.85 0.05 21.50
N SER A 4 2.78 0.88 20.47
CA SER A 4 1.60 1.67 20.15
C SER A 4 0.46 0.81 19.59
N LEU A 5 0.77 -0.20 18.77
CA LEU A 5 -0.20 -1.22 18.38
C LEU A 5 -0.72 -1.99 19.62
N GLN A 6 0.15 -2.42 20.52
CA GLN A 6 -0.25 -3.11 21.75
C GLN A 6 -1.16 -2.25 22.64
N ILE A 7 -0.84 -0.96 22.79
CA ILE A 7 -1.67 -0.02 23.54
C ILE A 7 -3.04 0.14 22.87
N MET A 8 -3.10 0.28 21.55
CA MET A 8 -4.36 0.35 20.82
C MET A 8 -5.20 -0.91 20.99
N LEU A 9 -4.58 -2.09 20.84
CA LEU A 9 -5.27 -3.37 21.04
C LEU A 9 -5.76 -3.53 22.49
N ALA A 10 -4.99 -3.07 23.48
CA ALA A 10 -5.39 -3.08 24.88
C ALA A 10 -6.58 -2.14 25.15
N ILE A 11 -6.57 -0.94 24.57
CA ILE A 11 -7.72 0.00 24.63
C ILE A 11 -8.94 -0.64 23.98
N ALA A 12 -8.79 -1.23 22.79
CA ALA A 12 -9.90 -1.86 22.10
C ALA A 12 -10.48 -3.02 22.92
N ALA A 13 -9.63 -3.87 23.50
CA ALA A 13 -10.07 -4.95 24.38
C ALA A 13 -10.78 -4.42 25.64
N TRP A 14 -10.31 -3.32 26.22
CA TRP A 14 -10.92 -2.71 27.40
C TRP A 14 -12.31 -2.13 27.13
N TYR A 15 -12.50 -1.49 25.97
CA TYR A 15 -13.78 -0.90 25.57
C TYR A 15 -14.67 -1.85 24.75
N TYR A 16 -14.30 -3.13 24.64
CA TYR A 16 -15.03 -4.14 23.85
C TYR A 16 -15.23 -3.74 22.38
N TYR A 17 -14.17 -3.17 21.81
CA TYR A 17 -14.16 -2.65 20.47
C TYR A 17 -13.91 -3.74 19.42
N GLU A 18 -14.67 -3.74 18.33
CA GLU A 18 -14.45 -4.60 17.17
C GLU A 18 -13.29 -4.12 16.29
N ILE A 19 -12.33 -5.01 16.06
CA ILE A 19 -11.17 -4.72 15.21
C ILE A 19 -11.32 -5.43 13.88
N TRP A 20 -11.31 -4.64 12.81
CA TRP A 20 -11.36 -5.13 11.43
C TRP A 20 -9.98 -5.02 10.78
N GLN A 21 -9.46 -6.16 10.31
CA GLN A 21 -8.21 -6.21 9.54
C GLN A 21 -8.51 -6.40 8.05
N MET A 22 -8.07 -5.46 7.23
CA MET A 22 -8.23 -5.53 5.77
C MET A 22 -6.91 -5.88 5.10
N ASN A 23 -6.86 -7.05 4.46
CA ASN A 23 -5.77 -7.43 3.58
C ASN A 23 -6.13 -7.09 2.13
N VAL A 24 -5.40 -6.14 1.54
CA VAL A 24 -5.59 -5.74 0.14
C VAL A 24 -4.73 -6.63 -0.74
N LYS A 25 -5.31 -7.39 -1.68
CA LYS A 25 -4.57 -8.37 -2.49
C LYS A 25 -3.80 -7.76 -3.67
N THR A 26 -4.18 -6.58 -4.14
CA THR A 26 -3.65 -5.94 -5.36
C THR A 26 -3.05 -4.56 -5.09
N VAL A 27 -2.45 -4.42 -3.91
CA VAL A 27 -1.89 -3.17 -3.36
C VAL A 27 -1.05 -2.41 -4.38
N PHE A 28 -0.13 -3.12 -5.04
CA PHE A 28 0.84 -2.52 -5.95
C PHE A 28 0.24 -2.19 -7.33
N PHE A 29 -0.75 -2.96 -7.78
CA PHE A 29 -1.40 -2.71 -9.07
C PHE A 29 -2.33 -1.50 -9.08
N ASN A 30 -2.68 -0.99 -7.90
CA ASN A 30 -3.53 0.17 -7.70
C ASN A 30 -2.73 1.47 -7.49
N GLY A 31 -1.42 1.39 -7.27
CA GLY A 31 -0.57 2.58 -7.22
C GLY A 31 -0.27 3.10 -8.63
N PHE A 32 -0.33 4.41 -8.81
CA PHE A 32 0.12 5.05 -10.04
C PHE A 32 1.66 5.08 -10.08
N VAL A 33 2.22 4.87 -11.26
CA VAL A 33 3.64 5.11 -11.52
C VAL A 33 3.78 6.58 -11.89
N GLU A 34 4.29 7.41 -10.97
CA GLU A 34 4.58 8.83 -11.26
C GLU A 34 5.79 8.98 -12.20
N GLU A 35 6.70 8.00 -12.17
CA GLU A 35 7.92 7.97 -12.97
C GLU A 35 7.81 6.96 -14.11
N GLU A 36 8.41 7.23 -15.27
CA GLU A 36 8.51 6.21 -16.33
C GLU A 36 9.55 5.15 -15.93
N ILE A 37 9.09 3.96 -15.56
CA ILE A 37 9.96 2.84 -15.21
C ILE A 37 10.08 1.89 -16.41
N TYR A 38 11.31 1.72 -16.87
CA TYR A 38 11.68 0.74 -17.89
C TYR A 38 12.41 -0.43 -17.24
N VAL A 39 12.03 -1.65 -17.59
CA VAL A 39 12.67 -2.90 -17.13
C VAL A 39 13.05 -3.76 -18.32
N ASP A 40 14.15 -4.48 -18.18
CA ASP A 40 14.56 -5.46 -19.18
C ASP A 40 13.48 -6.52 -19.39
N GLN A 41 13.42 -7.05 -20.61
CA GLN A 41 12.52 -8.14 -20.94
C GLN A 41 12.87 -9.37 -20.09
N SER A 42 11.86 -9.97 -19.45
CA SER A 42 12.05 -11.19 -18.68
C SER A 42 12.42 -12.36 -19.58
N GLU A 43 13.21 -13.31 -19.05
CA GLU A 43 13.47 -14.59 -19.71
C GLU A 43 12.13 -15.27 -20.07
N GLY A 44 11.91 -15.51 -21.37
CA GLY A 44 10.66 -16.08 -21.90
C GLY A 44 9.65 -15.07 -22.48
N TYR A 45 9.89 -13.76 -22.34
CA TYR A 45 9.14 -12.70 -23.03
C TYR A 45 9.95 -12.04 -24.16
N THR A 46 11.24 -12.32 -24.25
CA THR A 46 12.13 -11.75 -25.28
C THR A 46 11.65 -12.09 -26.68
N VAL A 47 11.32 -11.08 -27.47
CA VAL A 47 10.93 -11.24 -28.88
C VAL A 47 12.20 -11.35 -29.74
N VAL A 48 12.27 -12.40 -30.57
CA VAL A 48 13.41 -12.64 -31.47
C VAL A 48 13.58 -11.47 -32.45
N GLY A 49 14.78 -10.91 -32.51
CA GLY A 49 15.10 -9.71 -33.30
C GLY A 49 14.82 -8.37 -32.60
N ASP A 50 14.27 -8.42 -31.39
CA ASP A 50 13.93 -7.27 -30.54
C ASP A 50 14.54 -7.42 -29.14
N GLU A 51 15.67 -8.14 -29.02
CA GLU A 51 16.25 -8.48 -27.72
C GLU A 51 16.70 -7.25 -26.92
N GLN A 52 16.94 -6.12 -27.60
CA GLN A 52 17.38 -4.86 -26.99
C GLN A 52 16.22 -3.96 -26.52
N LYS A 53 14.96 -4.36 -26.73
CA LYS A 53 13.82 -3.57 -26.25
C LYS A 53 13.68 -3.70 -24.73
N VAL A 54 13.10 -2.67 -24.14
CA VAL A 54 12.74 -2.60 -22.72
C VAL A 54 11.22 -2.54 -22.58
N CYS A 55 10.71 -3.08 -21.48
CA CYS A 55 9.30 -3.02 -21.12
C CYS A 55 9.02 -1.75 -20.31
N HIS A 56 8.04 -0.96 -20.74
CA HIS A 56 7.53 0.19 -19.98
C HIS A 56 6.45 -0.28 -18.99
N LEU A 57 6.68 -0.08 -17.69
CA LEU A 57 5.74 -0.47 -16.65
C LEU A 57 4.61 0.54 -16.52
N GLN A 58 3.40 0.13 -16.88
CA GLN A 58 2.18 0.94 -16.67
C GLN A 58 1.63 0.86 -15.24
N ARG A 59 2.06 -0.14 -14.46
CA ARG A 59 1.64 -0.37 -13.07
C ARG A 59 2.82 -0.80 -12.23
N LEU A 60 2.79 -0.45 -10.95
CA LEU A 60 3.83 -0.86 -10.02
C LEU A 60 3.78 -2.38 -9.78
N ILE A 61 4.94 -3.01 -9.85
CA ILE A 61 5.14 -4.43 -9.55
C ILE A 61 5.80 -4.59 -8.18
N TYR A 62 5.70 -5.80 -7.63
CA TYR A 62 6.33 -6.14 -6.36
C TYR A 62 7.86 -5.94 -6.44
N GLY A 63 8.46 -5.44 -5.35
CA GLY A 63 9.92 -5.25 -5.25
C GLY A 63 10.43 -3.87 -5.71
N LEU A 64 9.59 -3.06 -6.36
CA LEU A 64 9.92 -1.65 -6.61
C LEU A 64 9.87 -0.86 -5.30
N LYS A 65 10.97 -0.16 -4.97
CA LYS A 65 11.06 0.70 -3.78
C LYS A 65 9.94 1.75 -3.74
N GLN A 66 9.58 2.28 -4.90
CA GLN A 66 8.54 3.31 -5.06
C GLN A 66 7.13 2.76 -4.90
N ALA A 67 6.93 1.44 -5.06
CA ALA A 67 5.60 0.86 -5.04
C ALA A 67 4.92 0.96 -3.67
N SER A 68 5.70 0.81 -2.59
CA SER A 68 5.20 0.97 -1.22
C SER A 68 4.80 2.41 -0.92
N GLN A 69 5.61 3.38 -1.36
CA GLN A 69 5.36 4.80 -1.11
C GLN A 69 4.15 5.31 -1.91
N SER A 70 4.08 5.02 -3.21
CA SER A 70 2.95 5.39 -4.07
C SER A 70 1.64 4.79 -3.56
N TRP A 71 1.66 3.51 -3.14
CA TRP A 71 0.50 2.92 -2.48
C TRP A 71 0.09 3.66 -1.21
N THR A 72 1.06 4.02 -0.35
CA THR A 72 0.77 4.71 0.91
C THR A 72 0.10 6.05 0.66
N MET A 73 0.57 6.82 -0.33
CA MET A 73 -0.02 8.09 -0.73
C MET A 73 -1.45 7.90 -1.29
N HIS A 74 -1.62 6.96 -2.22
CA HIS A 74 -2.93 6.68 -2.82
C HIS A 74 -3.95 6.20 -1.78
N PHE A 75 -3.52 5.34 -0.85
CA PHE A 75 -4.39 4.86 0.23
C PHE A 75 -4.78 5.99 1.18
N ASP A 76 -3.83 6.89 1.53
CA ASP A 76 -4.10 8.07 2.36
C ASP A 76 -5.13 9.00 1.68
N GLU A 77 -5.03 9.21 0.38
CA GLU A 77 -5.99 10.00 -0.39
C GLU A 77 -7.39 9.36 -0.36
N VAL A 78 -7.48 8.07 -0.70
CA VAL A 78 -8.76 7.35 -0.77
C VAL A 78 -9.45 7.33 0.59
N ILE A 79 -8.73 7.05 1.68
CA ILE A 79 -9.34 6.89 2.99
C ILE A 79 -9.79 8.23 3.60
N ARG A 80 -9.11 9.33 3.27
CA ARG A 80 -9.58 10.69 3.62
C ARG A 80 -10.91 11.03 2.94
N GLY A 81 -11.17 10.48 1.75
CA GLY A 81 -12.46 10.60 1.09
C GLY A 81 -13.62 9.91 1.82
N TYR A 82 -13.32 9.03 2.78
CA TYR A 82 -14.29 8.39 3.67
C TYR A 82 -14.25 8.99 5.10
N ASP A 83 -13.79 10.24 5.24
CA ASP A 83 -13.70 10.98 6.51
C ASP A 83 -12.75 10.40 7.57
N PHE A 84 -11.85 9.49 7.17
CA PHE A 84 -10.81 9.01 8.08
C PHE A 84 -9.69 10.05 8.22
N VAL A 85 -9.27 10.28 9.47
CA VAL A 85 -8.18 11.19 9.81
C VAL A 85 -6.95 10.39 10.22
N LYS A 86 -5.80 10.73 9.63
CA LYS A 86 -4.51 10.14 9.99
C LYS A 86 -4.10 10.58 11.39
N ASN A 87 -3.57 9.65 12.18
CA ASN A 87 -3.03 9.98 13.50
C ASN A 87 -1.63 10.60 13.37
N ASP A 88 -1.43 11.79 13.93
CA ASP A 88 -0.15 12.53 13.86
C ASP A 88 0.98 11.90 14.68
N PHE A 89 0.66 11.01 15.62
CA PHE A 89 1.64 10.43 16.55
C PHE A 89 2.31 9.15 16.05
N ASP A 90 1.75 8.51 15.02
CA ASP A 90 2.30 7.27 14.49
C ASP A 90 1.99 7.14 12.99
N CYS A 91 2.97 7.53 12.16
CA CYS A 91 2.90 7.48 10.70
C CYS A 91 2.66 6.07 10.15
N ASP A 92 3.02 5.06 10.94
CA ASP A 92 2.98 3.63 10.60
C ASP A 92 1.69 2.94 11.06
N ILE A 93 0.84 3.60 11.87
CA ILE A 93 -0.47 3.08 12.30
C ILE A 93 -1.55 3.59 11.36
N LEU A 94 -1.33 3.43 10.07
CA LEU A 94 -2.43 3.41 9.12
C LEU A 94 -2.96 2.01 9.05
N ARG A 95 -3.89 1.74 9.97
CA ARG A 95 -4.99 0.77 9.96
C ARG A 95 -5.12 0.18 11.35
N ILE A 96 -5.97 0.82 12.13
CA ILE A 96 -7.09 0.25 12.87
C ILE A 96 -7.69 1.48 13.55
N LEU A 97 -8.71 2.08 12.94
CA LEU A 97 -9.65 2.92 13.67
C LEU A 97 -11.03 2.69 13.09
N TYR A 98 -11.78 1.88 13.83
CA TYR A 98 -13.16 2.09 14.22
C TYR A 98 -14.03 2.96 13.32
N LEU A 99 -15.00 2.32 12.65
CA LEU A 99 -16.29 2.92 12.40
C LEU A 99 -17.40 1.93 12.79
N ILE A 100 -18.13 2.36 13.82
CA ILE A 100 -19.56 2.14 14.10
C ILE A 100 -19.92 0.83 14.81
N GLY A 101 -19.93 0.96 16.13
CA GLY A 101 -20.88 0.37 17.07
C GLY A 101 -21.07 1.35 18.22
#